data_AF-A0A4U9I8W2-F1
#
_entry.id   AF-A0A4U9I8W2-F1
#
_cell.length_a   1.000
_cell.length_b   1.000
_cell.length_c   1.000
_cell.angle_alpha   90.00
_cell.angle_beta   90.00
_cell.angle_gamma   90.00
#
_symmetry.space_group_name_H-M   'P 1'
#
loop_
_entity.id
_entity.type
_entity.pdbx_description
1 polymer ?
#
loop_
_entity_poly.entity_id
_entity_poly.type
_entity_poly.pdbx_seq_one_letter_code
_entity_poly.pdbx_strand_id
1 'polypeptide(L)' 'MQLGALKNADKVNEVVAKLRGAGYRVYTSPTTPVQGKITRILVGPDASKDKLKGSLGELNQLSGLSGVVMNYNVN' A
#
# COMPACT_ATOMS: atom_id res chain seq x y z
N MET A 1 2.89 5.83 4.85
CA MET A 1 3.68 4.59 4.71
C MET A 1 3.70 4.17 3.26
N GLN A 2 4.80 3.65 2.72
CA GLN A 2 4.78 3.01 1.40
C GLN A 2 4.62 1.49 1.57
N LEU A 3 3.51 0.95 1.09
CA LEU A 3 3.21 -0.48 1.25
C LEU A 3 3.95 -1.37 0.24
N GLY A 4 4.54 -0.79 -0.79
CA GLY A 4 5.34 -1.52 -1.76
C GLY A 4 5.22 -0.91 -3.15
N ALA A 5 5.82 -1.59 -4.12
CA ALA A 5 5.72 -1.22 -5.51
C ALA A 5 5.53 -2.47 -6.37
N LEU A 6 4.48 -2.46 -7.19
CA LEU A 6 4.08 -3.58 -8.03
C LEU A 6 4.18 -3.20 -9.50
N LYS A 7 4.63 -4.12 -10.34
CA LYS A 7 4.61 -3.95 -11.80
C LYS A 7 3.33 -4.46 -12.48
N ASN A 8 2.41 -5.02 -11.71
CA ASN A 8 1.20 -5.68 -12.20
C ASN A 8 -0.04 -4.91 -11.74
N ALA A 9 -0.82 -4.40 -12.68
CA ALA A 9 -2.00 -3.57 -12.43
C ALA A 9 -3.14 -4.35 -11.74
N ASP A 10 -3.36 -5.62 -12.10
CA ASP A 10 -4.36 -6.47 -11.45
C ASP A 10 -4.06 -6.67 -9.97
N LYS A 11 -2.80 -6.99 -9.66
CA LYS A 11 -2.35 -7.08 -8.26
C LYS A 11 -2.51 -5.74 -7.54
N VAL A 12 -2.22 -4.61 -8.19
CA VAL A 12 -2.42 -3.28 -7.57
C VAL A 12 -3.88 -3.09 -7.18
N ASN A 13 -4.82 -3.34 -8.10
CA ASN A 13 -6.24 -3.18 -7.84
C ASN A 13 -6.73 -4.10 -6.72
N GLU A 14 -6.30 -5.36 -6.71
CA GLU A 14 -6.68 -6.32 -5.67
C GLU A 14 -6.17 -5.89 -4.28
N VAL A 15 -4.92 -5.43 -4.21
CA VAL A 15 -4.30 -4.92 -2.98
C VAL A 15 -5.02 -3.67 -2.48
N VAL A 16 -5.26 -2.71 -3.37
CA VAL A 16 -5.99 -1.47 -3.07
C VAL A 16 -7.39 -1.79 -2.56
N ALA A 17 -8.09 -2.74 -3.16
CA ALA A 17 -9.42 -3.17 -2.75
C ALA A 17 -9.42 -3.80 -1.35
N LYS A 18 -8.49 -4.75 -1.08
CA LYS A 18 -8.35 -5.40 0.24
C LYS A 18 -8.05 -4.39 1.35
N LEU A 19 -7.06 -3.53 1.12
CA LEU A 19 -6.68 -2.46 2.04
C LEU A 19 -7.84 -1.51 2.33
N ARG A 20 -8.52 -1.04 1.28
CA ARG A 20 -9.67 -0.13 1.43
C ARG A 20 -10.82 -0.80 2.15
N GLY A 21 -11.07 -2.08 1.88
CA GLY A 21 -12.06 -2.90 2.59
C GLY A 21 -11.73 -3.09 4.07
N ALA A 22 -10.45 -3.18 4.42
CA ALA A 22 -9.97 -3.23 5.80
C ALA A 22 -9.97 -1.83 6.49
N GLY A 23 -10.40 -0.77 5.80
CA GLY A 23 -10.48 0.59 6.34
C GLY A 23 -9.21 1.43 6.20
N TYR A 24 -8.21 0.95 5.45
CA TYR A 24 -6.98 1.72 5.19
C TYR A 24 -7.13 2.65 4.00
N ARG A 25 -6.62 3.88 4.13
CA ARG A 25 -6.49 4.82 3.02
C ARG A 25 -5.28 4.47 2.17
N VAL A 26 -5.54 4.12 0.91
CA VAL A 26 -4.54 3.73 -0.08
C VAL A 26 -4.49 4.74 -1.22
N TYR A 27 -3.28 5.04 -1.66
CA TYR A 27 -2.95 5.90 -2.78
C TYR A 27 -2.00 5.13 -3.70
N THR A 28 -2.16 5.27 -5.01
CA THR A 28 -1.30 4.63 -6.00
C THR A 28 -0.57 5.68 -6.81
N SER A 29 0.69 5.42 -7.16
CA SER A 29 1.50 6.31 -7.98
C SER A 29 2.31 5.50 -8.99
N PRO A 30 2.10 5.67 -10.31
CA PRO A 30 1.18 6.62 -10.95
C PRO A 30 -0.30 6.33 -10.64
N THR A 31 -1.14 7.36 -10.72
CA THR A 31 -2.59 7.30 -10.40
C THR A 31 -3.29 6.19 -11.18
N THR A 32 -2.83 5.94 -12.40
CA THR A 32 -3.29 4.86 -13.27
C THR A 32 -2.26 3.73 -13.24
N PRO A 33 -2.60 2.55 -12.68
CA PRO A 33 -1.73 1.38 -12.73
C PRO A 33 -1.50 0.97 -14.19
N VAL A 34 -0.24 0.86 -14.61
CA VAL A 34 0.11 0.43 -15.98
C VAL A 34 0.83 -0.90 -15.91
N GLN A 35 0.33 -1.89 -16.63
CA GLN A 35 0.94 -3.21 -16.71
C GLN A 35 2.37 -3.09 -17.26
N GLY A 36 3.34 -3.68 -16.56
CA GLY A 36 4.76 -3.60 -16.91
C GLY A 36 5.48 -2.37 -16.35
N LYS A 37 4.78 -1.40 -15.75
CA LYS A 37 5.38 -0.28 -15.02
C LYS A 37 5.20 -0.43 -13.52
N ILE A 38 6.23 -0.02 -12.78
CA ILE A 38 6.21 -0.03 -11.32
C ILE A 38 5.20 1.02 -10.83
N THR A 39 4.15 0.53 -10.19
CA THR A 39 3.11 1.29 -9.49
C THR A 39 3.36 1.18 -7.99
N ARG A 40 3.67 2.32 -7.37
CA ARG A 40 3.90 2.44 -5.93
C ARG A 40 2.56 2.52 -5.22
N ILE A 41 2.39 1.70 -4.19
CA ILE A 41 1.23 1.74 -3.31
C ILE A 41 1.66 2.42 -2.01
N LEU A 42 0.96 3.50 -1.70
CA LEU A 42 1.12 4.34 -0.54
C LEU A 42 -0.11 4.14 0.35
N VAL A 43 0.08 4.02 1.66
CA VAL A 43 -0.99 3.84 2.64
C VAL A 43 -0.79 4.85 3.77
N GLY A 44 -1.80 5.68 4.02
CA GLY A 44 -1.80 6.70 5.08
C GLY A 44 -2.53 7.99 4.69
N PRO A 45 -3.26 8.60 5.64
CA PRO A 45 -2.61 9.43 6.67
C PRO A 45 -3.04 9.13 8.13
N ASP A 46 -3.73 8.03 8.39
CA ASP A 46 -4.25 7.71 9.74
C ASP A 46 -3.16 7.42 10.79
N ALA A 47 -3.36 7.99 11.98
CA ALA A 47 -2.35 8.52 12.91
C ALA A 47 -1.69 7.52 13.88
N SER A 48 -1.63 6.22 13.59
CA SER A 48 -1.06 5.26 14.54
C SER A 48 -0.06 4.31 13.89
N LYS A 49 1.23 4.59 14.14
CA LYS A 49 2.36 3.69 13.82
C LYS A 49 2.07 2.25 14.26
N ASP A 50 1.40 2.05 15.39
CA ASP A 50 1.06 0.75 15.94
C ASP A 50 0.01 0.01 15.12
N LYS A 51 -1.08 0.68 14.70
CA LYS A 51 -2.06 0.10 13.77
C LYS A 51 -1.42 -0.26 12.45
N LEU A 52 -0.56 0.62 11.93
CA LEU A 52 0.11 0.39 10.66
C LEU A 52 1.19 -0.71 10.75
N LYS A 53 1.86 -0.89 11.90
CA LYS A 53 2.79 -2.01 12.15
C LYS A 53 2.05 -3.35 12.27
N GLY A 54 0.97 -3.41 13.04
CA GLY A 54 0.15 -4.62 13.15
C GLY A 54 -0.45 -5.02 11.81
N SER A 55 -0.95 -4.01 11.09
CA SER A 55 -1.48 -4.21 9.74
C SER A 55 -0.38 -4.46 8.72
N LEU A 56 0.87 -4.05 8.95
CA LEU A 56 1.93 -4.31 7.99
C LEU A 56 2.09 -5.81 7.74
N GLY A 57 2.05 -6.63 8.79
CA GLY A 57 2.12 -8.09 8.66
C GLY A 57 0.96 -8.63 7.83
N GLU A 58 -0.25 -8.19 8.14
CA GLU A 58 -1.46 -8.58 7.42
C GLU A 58 -1.48 -8.06 5.99
N LEU A 59 -0.99 -6.85 5.76
CA LEU A 59 -0.92 -6.21 4.45
C LEU A 59 0.16 -6.84 3.59
N ASN A 60 1.27 -7.26 4.18
CA ASN A 60 2.29 -8.03 3.51
C ASN A 60 1.75 -9.41 3.09
N GLN A 61 0.95 -10.07 3.93
CA GLN A 61 0.25 -11.30 3.56
C GLN A 61 -0.85 -11.08 2.50
N LEU A 62 -1.72 -10.09 2.68
CA LEU A 62 -2.83 -9.77 1.79
C LEU A 62 -2.38 -9.31 0.41
N SER A 63 -1.27 -8.58 0.37
CA SER A 63 -0.69 -8.06 -0.87
C SER A 63 0.40 -8.91 -1.48
N GLY A 64 1.00 -9.82 -0.71
CA GLY A 64 2.20 -10.55 -1.11
C GLY A 64 3.39 -9.63 -1.40
N LEU A 65 3.38 -8.43 -0.85
CA LEU A 65 4.41 -7.42 -1.04
C LEU A 65 5.07 -7.07 0.28
N SER A 66 6.40 -7.11 0.27
CA SER A 66 7.23 -6.61 1.35
C SER A 66 7.13 -5.10 1.45
N GLY A 67 6.04 -4.63 2.05
CA GLY A 67 5.83 -3.23 2.38
C GLY A 67 6.71 -2.80 3.53
N VAL A 68 7.42 -1.68 3.35
CA VAL A 68 8.27 -1.11 4.39
C VAL A 68 7.49 0.03 5.03
N VAL A 69 7.33 0.01 6.36
CA VAL A 69 6.77 1.15 7.12
C VAL A 69 7.75 2.32 7.01
N MET A 70 7.65 3.10 5.93
CA MET A 70 8.31 4.39 5.84
C MET A 70 7.41 5.44 6.48
N ASN A 71 7.89 6.05 7.55
CA ASN A 71 7.30 7.27 8.09
C ASN A 71 7.23 8.32 6.97
N TYR A 72 6.01 8.63 6.53
CA TYR A 72 5.78 9.70 5.59
C TYR A 72 5.98 11.02 6.37
N ASN A 73 7.23 11.48 6.47
CA ASN A 73 7.53 12.85 6.86
C ASN A 73 7.25 13.70 5.62
N VAL A 74 6.10 14.38 5.62
CA VAL A 74 5.94 15.59 4.80
C VAL A 74 6.80 16.65 5.46
N ASN A 75 7.89 17.03 4.81
CA ASN A 75 8.64 18.24 5.12
C ASN A 75 8.44 19.23 3.98
#